data_AF-A0A4U5QFZ1-F1
#
_entry.id   AF-A0A4U5QFZ1-F1
#
_cell.length_a   1.000
_cell.length_b   1.000
_cell.length_c   1.000
_cell.angle_alpha   90.00
_cell.angle_beta   90.00
_cell.angle_gamma   90.00
#
_symmetry.space_group_name_H-M   'P 1'
#
loop_
_entity.id
_entity.type
_entity.pdbx_description
1 polymer ?
#
loop_
_entity_poly.entity_id
_entity_poly.type
_entity_poly.pdbx_seq_one_letter_code
_entity_poly.pdbx_strand_id
1 'polypeptide(L)'
;MLEETIKWRSTYKPEEICWNEVAVEGETGKIYRANFHDRQGRTVLILRPGMQNTKSIDNQMRHLTYLIENAILNLPESQEQMAWLIDFTGLSINNTPPIKSARDTVNILQNHYPERLAVAFLYNPPRIFEAFWKVCILTPFNCFVFLNEFLNANL
;
A
#
# COMPACT_ATOMS: atom_id res chain seq x y z
N MET A 1 -19.19 1.10 -6.16
CA MET A 1 -17.95 1.85 -5.92
C MET A 1 -18.17 3.16 -5.13
N LEU A 2 -18.84 4.19 -5.68
CA LEU A 2 -19.02 5.46 -4.95
C LEU A 2 -19.93 5.32 -3.72
N GLU A 3 -21.12 4.73 -3.86
CA GLU A 3 -22.04 4.50 -2.73
C GLU A 3 -21.42 3.64 -1.63
N GLU A 4 -20.67 2.60 -2.02
CA GLU A 4 -19.96 1.72 -1.08
C GLU A 4 -18.87 2.47 -0.33
N THR A 5 -18.13 3.35 -1.01
CA THR A 5 -17.13 4.21 -0.38
C THR A 5 -17.77 5.20 0.59
N ILE A 6 -18.90 5.82 0.23
CA ILE A 6 -19.63 6.71 1.14
C ILE A 6 -20.09 5.96 2.39
N LYS A 7 -20.66 4.76 2.23
CA LYS A 7 -21.05 3.90 3.36
C LYS A 7 -19.83 3.52 4.21
N TRP A 8 -18.73 3.13 3.56
CA TRP A 8 -17.49 2.77 4.24
C TRP A 8 -16.89 3.95 5.01
N ARG A 9 -16.84 5.16 4.44
CA ARG A 9 -16.34 6.34 5.17
C ARG A 9 -17.23 6.68 6.37
N SER A 10 -18.54 6.52 6.26
CA SER A 10 -19.48 6.73 7.38
C SER A 10 -19.25 5.76 8.55
N THR A 11 -18.88 4.51 8.28
CA THR A 11 -18.68 3.47 9.32
C THR A 11 -17.24 3.34 9.78
N TYR A 12 -16.27 3.33 8.85
CA TYR A 12 -14.84 3.17 9.10
C TYR A 12 -14.17 4.46 9.57
N LYS A 13 -14.68 5.61 9.12
CA LYS A 13 -14.25 6.96 9.49
C LYS A 13 -12.74 7.18 9.39
N PRO A 14 -12.17 7.06 8.17
CA PRO A 14 -10.72 7.19 7.97
C PRO A 14 -10.18 8.56 8.43
N GLU A 15 -10.99 9.62 8.35
CA GLU A 15 -10.67 10.97 8.81
C GLU A 15 -10.56 11.12 10.35
N GLU A 16 -11.14 10.21 11.13
CA GLU A 16 -11.09 10.26 12.61
C GLU A 16 -9.87 9.49 13.17
N ILE A 17 -9.09 8.79 12.34
CA ILE A 17 -7.95 7.98 12.80
C ILE A 17 -6.83 8.91 13.30
N CYS A 18 -6.53 8.81 14.59
CA CYS A 18 -5.48 9.61 15.24
C CYS A 18 -4.13 8.88 15.25
N TRP A 19 -3.02 9.62 15.12
CA TRP A 19 -1.67 9.05 15.15
C TRP A 19 -1.42 8.19 16.40
N ASN A 20 -1.89 8.63 17.58
CA ASN A 20 -1.70 7.91 18.83
C ASN A 20 -2.29 6.50 18.83
N GLU A 21 -3.30 6.22 17.99
CA GLU A 21 -3.91 4.89 17.87
C GLU A 21 -3.09 3.94 16.99
N VAL A 22 -2.34 4.48 16.03
CA VAL A 22 -1.62 3.72 15.00
C VAL A 22 -0.10 3.83 15.11
N ALA A 23 0.42 4.64 16.04
CA ALA A 23 1.85 4.92 16.19
C ALA A 23 2.68 3.65 16.36
N VAL A 24 2.16 2.66 17.10
CA VAL A 24 2.82 1.35 17.30
C VAL A 24 3.10 0.62 15.99
N GLU A 25 2.23 0.79 14.99
CA GLU A 25 2.41 0.19 13.66
C GLU A 25 3.51 0.92 12.87
N GLY A 26 3.77 2.19 13.20
CA GLY A 26 4.78 3.04 12.55
C GLY A 26 6.18 2.96 13.16
N GLU A 27 6.38 2.35 14.33
CA GLU A 27 7.64 2.37 15.08
C GLU A 27 8.85 1.84 14.31
N THR A 28 8.67 0.80 13.49
CA THR A 28 9.74 0.23 12.66
C THR A 28 9.90 0.93 11.31
N GLY A 29 9.04 1.90 11.01
CA GLY A 29 8.96 2.55 9.71
C GLY A 29 8.67 1.55 8.58
N LYS A 30 7.82 0.54 8.84
CA LYS A 30 7.38 -0.41 7.82
C LYS A 30 6.54 0.24 6.72
N ILE A 31 5.86 1.33 7.02
CA ILE A 31 5.21 2.20 6.05
C ILE A 31 5.36 3.63 6.55
N TYR A 32 5.75 4.56 5.69
CA TYR A 32 5.84 5.98 6.03
C TYR A 32 5.79 6.84 4.77
N ARG A 33 5.43 8.12 4.96
CA ARG A 33 5.51 9.13 3.91
C ARG A 33 6.93 9.70 3.86
N ALA A 34 7.51 9.76 2.67
CA ALA A 34 8.79 10.41 2.47
C ALA A 34 8.68 11.92 2.72
N ASN A 35 9.81 12.55 3.08
CA ASN A 35 9.95 14.00 3.18
C ASN A 35 10.33 14.66 1.85
N PHE A 36 10.35 13.90 0.75
CA PHE A 36 10.63 14.36 -0.60
C PHE A 36 9.51 13.97 -1.56
N HIS A 37 9.49 14.64 -2.70
CA HIS A 37 8.56 14.36 -3.79
C HIS A 37 9.28 13.65 -4.93
N ASP A 38 8.52 12.97 -5.78
CA ASP A 38 9.07 12.44 -7.02
C ASP A 38 9.32 13.54 -8.06
N ARG A 39 9.80 13.16 -9.24
CA ARG A 39 10.10 14.11 -10.34
C ARG A 39 8.88 14.87 -10.85
N GLN A 40 7.67 14.39 -10.59
CA GLN A 40 6.41 15.02 -10.99
C GLN A 40 5.79 15.82 -9.82
N GLY A 41 6.47 15.91 -8.67
CA GLY A 41 5.98 16.61 -7.49
C GLY A 41 4.99 15.80 -6.65
N ARG A 42 4.81 14.50 -6.93
CA ARG A 42 3.86 13.65 -6.19
C ARG A 42 4.44 13.23 -4.84
N THR A 43 3.56 13.14 -3.85
CA THR A 43 3.89 12.56 -2.54
C THR A 43 4.36 11.11 -2.71
N VAL A 44 5.41 10.74 -1.98
CA VAL A 44 5.97 9.37 -2.01
C VAL A 44 5.63 8.62 -0.72
N LEU A 45 5.00 7.45 -0.84
CA LEU A 45 4.87 6.49 0.25
C LEU A 45 5.94 5.40 0.12
N ILE A 46 6.62 5.11 1.22
CA ILE A 46 7.64 4.07 1.28
C ILE A 46 7.11 2.91 2.12
N LEU A 47 7.10 1.71 1.55
CA LEU A 47 6.67 0.46 2.17
C LEU A 47 7.89 -0.46 2.31
N ARG A 48 8.10 -0.98 3.51
CA ARG A 48 9.18 -1.90 3.88
C ARG A 48 8.58 -3.13 4.56
N PRO A 49 8.02 -4.09 3.80
CA PRO A 49 7.37 -5.28 4.38
C PRO A 49 8.31 -6.11 5.27
N GLY A 50 9.63 -6.09 5.03
CA GLY A 50 10.61 -6.75 5.89
C GLY A 50 10.71 -6.19 7.32
N MET A 51 10.15 -5.01 7.58
CA MET A 51 10.14 -4.33 8.89
C MET A 51 8.85 -4.58 9.67
N GLN A 52 8.06 -5.60 9.31
CA GLN A 52 6.81 -5.94 10.00
C GLN A 52 7.05 -6.22 11.49
N ASN A 53 6.27 -5.56 12.36
CA ASN A 53 6.45 -5.59 13.82
C ASN A 53 5.23 -6.09 14.61
N THR A 54 4.05 -6.10 14.00
CA THR A 54 2.79 -6.44 14.67
C THR A 54 2.08 -7.59 13.95
N LYS A 55 1.11 -8.21 14.64
CA LYS A 55 0.29 -9.30 14.08
C LYS A 55 -1.15 -8.89 13.77
N SER A 56 -1.61 -7.76 14.32
CA SER A 56 -2.99 -7.31 14.14
C SER A 56 -3.20 -6.74 12.75
N ILE A 57 -3.92 -7.48 11.90
CA ILE A 57 -4.24 -7.05 10.53
C ILE A 57 -5.10 -5.79 10.57
N ASP A 58 -6.07 -5.69 11.47
CA ASP A 58 -6.97 -4.53 11.56
C ASP A 58 -6.20 -3.24 11.89
N ASN A 59 -5.22 -3.31 12.81
CA ASN A 59 -4.38 -2.16 13.15
C ASN A 59 -3.46 -1.78 11.98
N GLN A 60 -2.90 -2.77 11.29
CA GLN A 60 -2.10 -2.54 10.08
C GLN A 60 -2.92 -1.82 9.01
N MET A 61 -4.20 -2.18 8.88
CA MET A 61 -5.10 -1.52 7.93
C MET A 61 -5.46 -0.11 8.33
N ARG A 62 -5.75 0.13 9.62
CA ARG A 62 -5.94 1.51 10.13
C ARG A 62 -4.71 2.37 9.91
N HIS A 63 -3.51 1.84 10.15
CA HIS A 63 -2.25 2.56 9.92
C HIS A 63 -2.02 2.87 8.45
N LEU A 64 -2.27 1.92 7.55
CA LEU A 64 -2.18 2.17 6.11
C LEU A 64 -3.17 3.25 5.67
N THR A 65 -4.43 3.15 6.09
CA THR A 65 -5.46 4.14 5.75
C THR A 65 -5.10 5.52 6.28
N TYR A 66 -4.61 5.62 7.52
CA TYR A 66 -4.09 6.86 8.09
C TYR A 66 -2.99 7.48 7.20
N LEU A 67 -2.02 6.69 6.75
CA LEU A 67 -0.94 7.17 5.90
C LEU A 67 -1.41 7.58 4.50
N ILE A 68 -2.40 6.89 3.94
CA ILE A 68 -3.02 7.26 2.65
C ILE A 68 -3.74 8.60 2.77
N GLU A 69 -4.59 8.79 3.79
CA GLU A 69 -5.29 10.06 4.02
C GLU A 69 -4.29 11.20 4.22
N ASN A 70 -3.24 10.99 5.03
CA ASN A 70 -2.16 11.97 5.20
C ASN A 70 -1.37 12.23 3.92
N ALA A 71 -1.16 11.22 3.08
CA ALA A 71 -0.51 11.41 1.78
C ALA A 71 -1.37 12.26 0.85
N ILE A 72 -2.68 12.00 0.80
CA ILE A 72 -3.65 12.75 -0.01
C ILE A 72 -3.72 14.21 0.43
N LEU A 73 -3.78 14.48 1.74
CA LEU A 73 -3.81 15.85 2.28
C LEU A 73 -2.53 16.66 1.97
N ASN A 74 -1.44 16.00 1.61
CA ASN A 74 -0.17 16.63 1.30
C ASN A 74 0.18 16.57 -0.19
N LEU A 75 -0.77 16.16 -1.05
CA LEU A 75 -0.60 16.28 -2.48
C LEU A 75 -0.66 17.76 -2.90
N PRO A 76 0.12 18.17 -3.91
CA PRO A 76 -0.07 19.46 -4.57
C PRO A 76 -1.50 19.59 -5.14
N GLU A 77 -2.04 20.80 -5.23
CA GLU A 77 -3.41 21.05 -5.74
C GLU A 77 -3.68 20.47 -7.14
N SER A 78 -2.63 20.29 -7.96
CA SER A 78 -2.71 19.74 -9.32
C SER A 78 -2.51 18.22 -9.40
N GLN A 79 -2.33 17.53 -8.26
CA GLN A 79 -2.02 16.11 -8.21
C GLN A 79 -3.04 15.35 -7.37
N GLU A 80 -3.58 14.28 -7.95
CA GLU A 80 -4.51 13.39 -7.25
C GLU A 80 -3.90 12.03 -6.91
N GLN A 81 -2.68 11.79 -7.41
CA GLN A 81 -2.00 10.51 -7.35
C GLN A 81 -0.67 10.60 -6.59
N MET A 82 -0.28 9.50 -5.95
CA MET A 82 0.96 9.35 -5.19
C MET A 82 1.86 8.28 -5.83
N ALA A 83 3.16 8.36 -5.54
CA ALA A 83 4.14 7.37 -5.94
C ALA A 83 4.48 6.45 -4.77
N TRP A 84 4.68 5.15 -5.04
CA TRP A 84 5.01 4.17 -4.03
C TRP A 84 6.41 3.61 -4.27
N LEU A 85 7.19 3.45 -3.20
CA LEU A 85 8.44 2.71 -3.21
C LEU A 85 8.31 1.54 -2.25
N ILE A 86 8.39 0.32 -2.77
CA ILE A 86 8.27 -0.91 -2.00
C ILE A 86 9.67 -1.54 -1.93
N ASP A 87 10.28 -1.47 -0.76
CA ASP A 87 11.60 -2.03 -0.46
C ASP A 87 11.45 -3.39 0.23
N PHE A 88 11.75 -4.45 -0.52
CA PHE A 88 11.66 -5.83 -0.06
C PHE A 88 12.90 -6.30 0.71
N THR A 89 13.84 -5.40 1.03
CA THR A 89 15.04 -5.74 1.80
C THR A 89 14.64 -6.27 3.17
N GLY A 90 15.24 -7.40 3.56
CA GLY A 90 14.93 -8.08 4.81
C GLY A 90 13.61 -8.88 4.80
N LEU A 91 12.90 -8.95 3.67
CA LEU A 91 11.76 -9.86 3.52
C LEU A 91 12.27 -11.32 3.48
N SER A 92 11.66 -12.14 4.31
CA SER A 92 11.94 -13.56 4.50
C SER A 92 10.62 -14.29 4.73
N ILE A 93 10.58 -15.61 4.54
CA ILE A 93 9.37 -16.43 4.74
C ILE A 93 8.76 -16.22 6.14
N ASN A 94 9.58 -15.90 7.15
CA ASN A 94 9.15 -15.75 8.55
C ASN A 94 8.53 -14.39 8.88
N ASN A 95 8.78 -13.35 8.07
CA ASN A 95 8.22 -12.00 8.25
C ASN A 95 7.41 -11.53 7.04
N THR A 96 7.08 -12.46 6.12
CA THR A 96 6.14 -12.19 5.05
C THR A 96 4.76 -11.87 5.64
N PRO A 97 4.14 -10.73 5.27
CA PRO A 97 2.78 -10.43 5.72
C PRO A 97 1.82 -11.53 5.23
N PRO A 98 0.83 -11.94 6.05
CA PRO A 98 -0.14 -12.94 5.64
C PRO A 98 -0.86 -12.53 4.35
N ILE A 99 -1.19 -13.48 3.48
CA ILE A 99 -1.94 -13.26 2.22
C ILE A 99 -3.20 -12.42 2.48
N LYS A 100 -3.87 -12.67 3.61
CA LYS A 100 -5.05 -11.90 4.02
C LYS A 100 -4.78 -10.40 4.12
N SER A 101 -3.66 -10.00 4.75
CA SER A 101 -3.28 -8.59 4.87
C SER A 101 -3.01 -7.95 3.51
N ALA A 102 -2.35 -8.68 2.61
CA ALA A 102 -2.12 -8.21 1.24
C ALA A 102 -3.44 -8.05 0.47
N ARG A 103 -4.36 -9.01 0.60
CA ARG A 103 -5.68 -8.94 -0.04
C ARG A 103 -6.52 -7.78 0.51
N ASP A 104 -6.53 -7.59 1.81
CA ASP A 104 -7.28 -6.50 2.47
C ASP A 104 -6.71 -5.14 2.04
N THR A 105 -5.38 -5.03 1.92
CA THR A 105 -4.71 -3.84 1.37
C THR A 105 -5.19 -3.54 -0.04
N VAL A 106 -5.16 -4.53 -0.93
CA VAL A 106 -5.62 -4.37 -2.32
C VAL A 106 -7.10 -3.99 -2.37
N ASN A 107 -7.94 -4.62 -1.55
CA ASN A 107 -9.37 -4.34 -1.48
C ASN A 107 -9.65 -2.89 -1.07
N ILE A 108 -8.96 -2.37 -0.06
CA ILE A 108 -9.10 -0.97 0.36
C ILE A 108 -8.69 -0.02 -0.77
N LEU A 109 -7.56 -0.28 -1.42
CA LEU A 109 -7.06 0.56 -2.52
C LEU A 109 -8.01 0.55 -3.72
N GLN A 110 -8.48 -0.63 -4.15
CA GLN A 110 -9.33 -0.75 -5.34
C GLN A 110 -10.73 -0.21 -5.11
N ASN A 111 -11.32 -0.45 -3.93
CA ASN A 111 -12.72 -0.13 -3.69
C ASN A 111 -12.92 1.29 -3.13
N HIS A 112 -11.96 1.82 -2.36
CA HIS A 112 -12.11 3.07 -1.61
C HIS A 112 -11.12 4.17 -1.98
N TYR A 113 -9.97 3.81 -2.58
CA TYR A 113 -8.97 4.75 -3.06
C TYR A 113 -8.59 4.50 -4.53
N PRO A 114 -9.57 4.41 -5.44
CA PRO A 114 -9.30 4.11 -6.84
C PRO A 114 -8.41 5.20 -7.46
N GLU A 115 -7.56 4.78 -8.40
CA GLU A 115 -6.71 5.65 -9.23
C GLU A 115 -5.71 6.55 -8.46
N ARG A 116 -5.52 6.33 -7.14
CA ARG A 116 -4.56 7.08 -6.32
C ARG A 116 -3.10 6.70 -6.56
N LEU A 117 -2.82 5.52 -7.09
CA LEU A 117 -1.45 5.10 -7.37
C LEU A 117 -1.03 5.51 -8.78
N ALA A 118 -0.04 6.41 -8.86
CA ALA A 118 0.51 6.86 -10.13
C ALA A 118 1.59 5.91 -10.66
N VAL A 119 2.48 5.47 -9.76
CA VAL A 119 3.61 4.58 -10.07
C VAL A 119 4.03 3.84 -8.81
N ALA A 120 4.42 2.57 -8.95
CA ALA A 120 5.05 1.79 -7.88
C ALA A 120 6.45 1.33 -8.33
N PHE A 121 7.45 1.59 -7.50
CA PHE A 121 8.82 1.12 -7.66
C PHE A 121 9.07 -0.04 -6.70
N LEU A 122 9.46 -1.19 -7.25
CA LEU A 122 9.81 -2.38 -6.46
C LEU A 122 11.34 -2.46 -6.35
N TYR A 123 11.86 -2.38 -5.13
CA TYR A 123 13.29 -2.44 -4.84
C TYR A 123 13.65 -3.77 -4.16
N ASN A 124 14.68 -4.44 -4.71
CA ASN A 124 15.15 -5.75 -4.25
C ASN A 124 14.06 -6.83 -4.12
N PRO A 125 13.13 -6.97 -5.09
CA PRO A 125 12.03 -7.90 -4.97
C PRO A 125 12.53 -9.36 -4.89
N PRO A 126 11.86 -10.24 -4.13
CA PRO A 126 12.22 -11.65 -4.08
C PRO A 126 12.16 -12.27 -5.48
N ARG A 127 13.04 -13.24 -5.78
CA ARG A 127 13.15 -13.86 -7.12
C ARG A 127 11.84 -14.40 -7.69
N ILE A 128 10.87 -14.74 -6.85
CA ILE A 128 9.53 -15.16 -7.28
C ILE A 128 8.84 -14.06 -8.12
N PHE A 129 9.07 -12.78 -7.82
CA PHE A 129 8.56 -11.64 -8.59
C PHE A 129 9.21 -11.47 -9.96
N GLU A 130 10.37 -12.09 -10.24
CA GLU A 130 10.95 -12.09 -11.58
C GLU A 130 10.08 -12.86 -12.58
N ALA A 131 9.43 -13.94 -12.13
CA ALA A 131 8.46 -14.68 -12.94
C ALA A 131 7.18 -13.85 -13.17
N PHE A 132 6.73 -13.13 -12.14
CA PHE A 132 5.60 -12.21 -12.22
C PHE A 132 5.78 -11.11 -13.27
N TRP A 133 6.95 -10.45 -13.25
CA TRP A 133 7.23 -9.33 -14.14
C TRP A 133 7.29 -9.75 -15.62
N LYS A 134 7.79 -10.95 -15.90
CA LYS A 134 7.78 -11.53 -17.26
C LYS A 134 6.37 -11.72 -17.83
N VAL A 135 5.40 -12.06 -16.99
CA VAL A 135 4.01 -12.24 -17.40
C VAL A 135 3.30 -10.89 -17.56
N CYS A 136 3.49 -9.95 -16.63
CA CYS A 136 2.85 -8.63 -16.71
C CYS A 136 3.33 -7.77 -17.88
N ILE A 137 4.60 -7.92 -18.31
CA ILE A 137 5.10 -7.27 -19.53
C ILE A 137 4.37 -7.81 -20.78
N LEU A 138 3.95 -9.07 -20.78
CA LEU A 138 3.23 -9.69 -21.90
C LEU A 138 1.72 -9.33 -21.90
N THR A 139 1.15 -8.95 -20.75
CA THR A 139 -0.25 -8.55 -20.59
C THR A 139 -0.39 -7.25 -19.77
N PRO A 140 -0.14 -6.07 -20.37
CA PRO A 140 -0.03 -4.81 -19.63
C PRO A 140 -1.33 -4.30 -18.99
N PHE A 141 -2.48 -4.86 -19.36
CA PHE A 141 -3.79 -4.31 -18.98
C PHE A 141 -4.19 -4.52 -17.52
N ASN A 142 -3.47 -5.33 -16.72
CA ASN A 142 -3.93 -5.67 -15.37
C ASN A 142 -2.85 -5.91 -14.32
N CYS A 143 -1.70 -5.25 -14.38
CA CYS A 143 -0.57 -5.48 -13.46
C CYS A 143 -0.96 -5.41 -11.96
N PHE A 144 -1.93 -4.56 -11.58
CA PHE A 144 -2.44 -4.47 -10.21
C PHE A 144 -3.36 -5.64 -9.81
N VAL A 145 -4.21 -6.10 -10.73
CA VAL A 145 -5.09 -7.28 -10.54
C VAL A 145 -4.24 -8.56 -10.52
N PHE A 146 -3.24 -8.64 -11.41
CA PHE A 146 -2.31 -9.76 -11.50
C PHE A 146 -1.42 -9.85 -10.27
N LEU A 147 -0.99 -8.72 -9.66
CA LEU A 147 -0.24 -8.74 -8.41
C LEU A 147 -1.07 -9.37 -7.28
N ASN A 148 -2.37 -9.08 -7.22
CA ASN A 148 -3.28 -9.70 -6.27
C ASN A 148 -3.43 -11.21 -6.55
N GLU A 149 -3.63 -11.62 -7.79
CA GLU A 149 -3.69 -13.05 -8.16
C GLU A 149 -2.37 -13.79 -7.88
N PHE A 150 -1.23 -13.16 -8.18
CA PHE A 150 0.10 -13.72 -7.94
C PHE A 150 0.40 -13.89 -6.46
N LEU A 151 0.04 -12.89 -5.64
CA LEU A 151 0.13 -12.97 -4.17
C LEU A 151 -0.81 -14.02 -3.58
N ASN A 152 -1.97 -14.28 -4.21
CA ASN A 152 -2.90 -15.34 -3.79
C ASN A 152 -2.46 -16.76 -4.22
N ALA A 153 -1.63 -16.88 -5.27
CA ALA A 153 -1.24 -18.16 -5.85
C ALA A 153 0.12 -18.69 -5.38
N ASN A 154 1.02 -17.83 -4.88
CA ASN A 154 2.42 -18.19 -4.62
C ASN A 154 2.93 -17.84 -3.21
N LEU A 155 2.06 -17.36 -2.34
CA LEU A 155 2.29 -17.17 -0.90
C LEU A 155 1.21 -17.89 -0.12
#